data_AF-A0A7W8NJ94-F1
#
_entry.id   AF-A0A7W8NJ94-F1
#
_cell.length_a   1.000
_cell.length_b   1.000
_cell.length_c   1.000
_cell.angle_alpha   90.00
_cell.angle_beta   90.00
_cell.angle_gamma   90.00
#
_symmetry.space_group_name_H-M   'P 1'
#
loop_
_entity.id
_entity.type
_entity.pdbx_description
1 polymer ?
#
loop_
_entity_poly.entity_id
_entity_poly.type
_entity_poly.pdbx_seq_one_letter_code
_entity_poly.pdbx_strand_id
1 'polypeptide(L)'
;MKRFWSDNALLIVLMGFFMLFWIAQAGRGWAVHNRELEELKQHTLNLAQYLASSHFWSATAENWESEFLQLGAYVVLTIHLKQRGSAESNRYDDEKDETQRQQDEQEKRAAAVARFWQRNSLTLALLGLFAISMMLHLRNSWQDDNLERLARGQDAESLWAFLREPEFWFESFQNWQSEFWPSRSSWC
;
A
#
# COMPACT_ATOMS: atom_id res chain seq x y z
N MET A 1 11.76 10.14 -29.54
CA MET A 1 10.41 10.06 -28.93
C MET A 1 9.82 8.66 -28.97
N LYS A 2 9.71 7.96 -30.12
CA LYS A 2 9.14 6.59 -30.18
C LYS A 2 9.73 5.59 -29.17
N ARG A 3 11.06 5.62 -28.94
CA ARG A 3 11.74 4.80 -27.93
C ARG A 3 11.29 5.08 -26.48
N PHE A 4 11.08 6.34 -26.10
CA PHE A 4 10.61 6.65 -24.73
C PHE A 4 9.27 5.99 -24.44
N TRP A 5 8.33 6.07 -25.39
CA TRP A 5 7.00 5.47 -25.24
C TRP A 5 7.05 3.95 -25.23
N SER A 6 7.87 3.30 -26.07
CA SER A 6 8.02 1.84 -26.04
C SER A 6 8.72 1.36 -24.77
N ASP A 7 9.76 2.07 -24.33
CA ASP A 7 10.60 1.68 -23.19
C ASP A 7 9.87 1.88 -21.86
N ASN A 8 8.85 2.76 -21.82
CA ASN A 8 8.05 3.05 -20.62
C ASN A 8 6.56 2.69 -20.78
N ALA A 9 6.18 1.93 -21.82
CA ALA A 9 4.79 1.67 -22.16
C ALA A 9 4.01 1.06 -20.99
N LEU A 10 4.60 0.07 -20.30
CA LEU A 10 3.98 -0.61 -19.17
C LEU A 10 3.70 0.37 -18.03
N LEU A 11 4.70 1.16 -17.62
CA LEU A 11 4.55 2.17 -16.57
C LEU A 11 3.48 3.20 -16.94
N ILE A 12 3.49 3.71 -18.17
CA ILE A 12 2.54 4.72 -18.64
C ILE A 12 1.11 4.17 -18.60
N VAL A 13 0.89 2.94 -19.07
CA VAL A 13 -0.43 2.30 -19.06
C VAL A 13 -0.91 2.07 -17.64
N LEU A 14 -0.06 1.53 -16.76
CA LEU A 14 -0.41 1.30 -15.35
C LEU A 14 -0.69 2.61 -14.61
N MET A 15 0.09 3.66 -14.87
CA MET A 15 -0.19 4.99 -14.33
C MET A 15 -1.48 5.61 -14.88
N GLY A 16 -1.80 5.34 -16.15
CA GLY A 16 -3.10 5.70 -16.72
C GLY A 16 -4.26 5.03 -15.98
N PHE A 17 -4.17 3.72 -15.73
CA PHE A 17 -5.21 3.00 -14.97
C PHE A 17 -5.28 3.45 -13.51
N PHE A 18 -4.15 3.64 -12.85
CA PHE A 18 -4.08 4.18 -11.50
C PHE A 18 -4.81 5.52 -11.41
N MET A 19 -4.48 6.48 -12.29
CA MET A 19 -5.12 7.80 -12.28
C MET A 19 -6.61 7.70 -12.61
N LEU A 20 -7.00 6.84 -13.56
CA LEU A 20 -8.40 6.61 -13.90
C LEU A 20 -9.19 6.11 -12.69
N PHE A 21 -8.70 5.08 -12.00
CA PHE A 21 -9.39 4.49 -10.86
C PHE A 21 -9.34 5.38 -9.62
N TRP A 22 -8.24 6.11 -9.41
CA TRP A 22 -8.15 7.06 -8.30
C TRP A 22 -9.09 8.26 -8.49
N ILE A 23 -9.25 8.76 -9.72
CA ILE A 23 -10.27 9.77 -10.05
C ILE A 23 -11.69 9.20 -9.89
N ALA A 24 -11.91 7.95 -10.32
CA ALA A 24 -13.20 7.29 -10.13
C ALA A 24 -13.53 7.13 -8.63
N GLN A 25 -12.57 6.70 -7.82
CA GLN A 25 -12.69 6.63 -6.36
C GLN A 25 -13.01 8.00 -5.77
N ALA A 26 -12.31 9.06 -6.18
CA ALA A 26 -12.60 10.42 -5.73
C ALA A 26 -14.03 10.85 -6.06
N GLY A 27 -14.49 10.62 -7.31
CA GLY A 27 -15.84 11.00 -7.72
C GLY A 27 -16.95 10.18 -7.06
N ARG A 28 -16.76 8.86 -6.93
CA ARG A 28 -17.75 7.98 -6.29
C ARG A 28 -17.78 8.14 -4.78
N GLY A 29 -16.61 8.26 -4.15
CA GLY A 29 -16.49 8.53 -2.73
C GLY A 29 -17.10 9.88 -2.36
N TRP A 30 -16.89 10.93 -3.17
CA TRP A 30 -17.54 12.22 -2.97
C TRP A 30 -19.07 12.11 -2.93
N ALA A 31 -19.64 11.35 -3.87
CA ALA A 31 -21.08 11.13 -3.93
C ALA A 31 -21.61 10.27 -2.77
N VAL A 32 -20.84 9.30 -2.29
CA VAL A 32 -21.19 8.48 -1.11
C VAL A 32 -21.18 9.35 0.14
N HIS A 33 -20.08 10.05 0.38
CA HIS A 33 -19.88 10.86 1.58
C HIS A 33 -20.88 12.01 1.68
N ASN A 34 -21.22 12.67 0.57
CA ASN A 34 -22.26 13.71 0.61
C ASN A 34 -23.64 13.16 0.97
N ARG A 35 -23.98 11.91 0.59
CA ARG A 35 -25.25 11.30 1.01
C ARG A 35 -25.27 10.99 2.51
N GLU A 36 -24.16 10.50 3.05
CA GLU A 36 -24.01 10.27 4.50
C GLU A 36 -24.14 11.60 5.27
N LEU A 37 -23.51 12.67 4.78
CA LEU A 37 -23.67 14.01 5.35
C LEU A 37 -25.11 14.49 5.30
N GLU A 38 -25.83 14.29 4.19
CA GLU A 38 -27.26 14.62 4.08
C GLU A 38 -28.12 13.83 5.09
N GLU A 39 -27.85 12.53 5.26
CA GLU A 39 -28.53 11.67 6.23
C GLU A 39 -28.28 12.15 7.68
N LEU A 40 -27.06 12.58 7.97
CA LEU A 40 -26.66 13.18 9.24
C LEU A 40 -27.09 14.65 9.39
N LYS A 41 -27.81 15.22 8.39
CA LYS A 41 -28.23 16.63 8.32
C LYS A 41 -27.07 17.63 8.43
N GLN A 42 -25.90 17.23 7.96
CA GLN A 42 -24.69 18.05 7.86
C GLN A 42 -24.58 18.73 6.50
N HIS A 43 -23.65 19.68 6.39
CA HIS A 43 -23.39 20.38 5.13
C HIS A 43 -22.59 19.51 4.17
N THR A 44 -23.09 19.34 2.95
CA THR A 44 -22.39 18.65 1.86
C THR A 44 -21.10 19.37 1.47
N LEU A 45 -20.09 18.61 1.10
CA LEU A 45 -18.81 19.14 0.61
C LEU A 45 -18.84 19.32 -0.91
N ASN A 46 -18.14 20.34 -1.41
CA ASN A 46 -17.76 20.37 -2.82
C ASN A 46 -16.55 19.43 -3.07
N LEU A 47 -16.24 19.16 -4.34
CA LEU A 47 -15.17 18.21 -4.70
C LEU A 47 -13.80 18.60 -4.12
N ALA A 48 -13.44 19.88 -4.12
CA ALA A 48 -12.15 20.33 -3.59
C ALA A 48 -12.04 20.13 -2.08
N GLN A 49 -13.13 20.39 -1.35
CA GLN A 49 -13.22 20.10 0.09
C GLN A 49 -13.15 18.61 0.35
N TYR A 50 -13.83 17.79 -0.46
CA TYR A 50 -13.79 16.33 -0.33
C TYR A 50 -12.39 15.75 -0.55
N LEU A 51 -11.63 16.24 -1.55
CA LEU A 51 -10.25 15.80 -1.79
C LEU A 51 -9.27 16.13 -0.64
N ALA A 52 -9.66 17.05 0.25
CA ALA A 52 -8.91 17.39 1.46
C ALA A 52 -9.52 16.76 2.73
N SER A 53 -10.58 15.96 2.62
CA SER A 53 -11.29 15.36 3.75
C SER A 53 -10.58 14.11 4.29
N SER A 54 -10.86 13.80 5.55
CA SER A 54 -10.45 12.55 6.20
C SER A 54 -10.97 11.33 5.45
N HIS A 55 -12.26 11.31 5.07
CA HIS A 55 -12.88 10.22 4.34
C HIS A 55 -12.11 9.81 3.07
N PHE A 56 -11.71 10.78 2.24
CA PHE A 56 -10.97 10.49 1.01
C PHE A 56 -9.57 9.92 1.28
N TRP A 57 -8.85 10.51 2.24
CA TRP A 57 -7.48 10.09 2.57
C TRP A 57 -7.44 8.82 3.39
N SER A 58 -8.47 8.50 4.17
CA SER A 58 -8.65 7.23 4.84
C SER A 58 -8.67 6.09 3.81
N ALA A 59 -9.65 6.13 2.88
CA ALA A 59 -9.78 5.11 1.84
C ALA A 59 -8.56 5.03 0.90
N THR A 60 -7.91 6.16 0.60
CA THR A 60 -6.68 6.14 -0.21
C THR A 60 -5.52 5.51 0.56
N ALA A 61 -5.33 5.86 1.83
CA ALA A 61 -4.22 5.37 2.63
C ALA A 61 -4.40 3.90 3.00
N GLU A 62 -5.61 3.44 3.27
CA GLU A 62 -5.94 2.02 3.52
C GLU A 62 -5.51 1.13 2.33
N ASN A 63 -5.87 1.54 1.09
CA ASN A 63 -5.45 0.83 -0.12
C ASN A 63 -3.92 0.83 -0.24
N TRP A 64 -3.27 1.99 -0.10
CA TRP A 64 -1.81 2.08 -0.20
C TRP A 64 -1.09 1.30 0.90
N GLU A 65 -1.64 1.24 2.11
CA GLU A 65 -1.14 0.44 3.22
C GLU A 65 -1.05 -1.03 2.86
N SER A 66 -2.15 -1.62 2.38
CA SER A 66 -2.17 -3.03 2.00
C SER A 66 -1.20 -3.36 0.85
N GLU A 67 -1.15 -2.51 -0.18
CA GLU A 67 -0.29 -2.67 -1.36
C GLU A 67 1.20 -2.58 -1.00
N PHE A 68 1.61 -1.58 -0.21
CA PHE A 68 3.00 -1.46 0.23
C PHE A 68 3.40 -2.58 1.19
N LEU A 69 2.47 -3.06 2.02
CA LEU A 69 2.69 -4.22 2.87
C LEU A 69 2.90 -5.48 2.01
N GLN A 70 2.02 -5.73 1.04
CA GLN A 70 2.09 -6.89 0.15
C GLN A 70 3.39 -6.88 -0.66
N LEU A 71 3.69 -5.78 -1.35
CA LEU A 71 4.90 -5.66 -2.16
C LEU A 71 6.17 -5.72 -1.29
N GLY A 72 6.16 -5.07 -0.13
CA GLY A 72 7.26 -5.12 0.83
C GLY A 72 7.51 -6.53 1.36
N ALA A 73 6.45 -7.23 1.79
CA ALA A 73 6.52 -8.62 2.22
C ALA A 73 6.98 -9.52 1.07
N TYR A 74 6.48 -9.33 -0.14
CA TYR A 74 6.90 -10.10 -1.31
C TYR A 74 8.40 -9.96 -1.60
N VAL A 75 8.93 -8.73 -1.61
CA VAL A 75 10.37 -8.46 -1.79
C VAL A 75 11.21 -9.09 -0.67
N VAL A 76 10.79 -8.96 0.59
CA VAL A 76 11.56 -9.54 1.72
C VAL A 76 11.49 -11.07 1.70
N LEU A 77 10.32 -11.64 1.45
CA LEU A 77 10.12 -13.09 1.49
C LEU A 77 10.78 -13.79 0.31
N THR A 78 10.79 -13.22 -0.90
CA THR A 78 11.49 -13.80 -2.07
C THR A 78 13.01 -13.90 -1.87
N ILE A 79 13.58 -13.04 -1.02
CA ILE A 79 14.99 -13.13 -0.62
C ILE A 79 15.23 -14.33 0.32
N HIS A 80 14.34 -14.56 1.29
CA HIS A 80 14.55 -15.50 2.39
C HIS A 80 13.92 -16.89 2.17
N LEU A 81 12.82 -16.97 1.42
CA LEU A 81 12.08 -18.19 1.13
C LEU A 81 12.38 -18.65 -0.29
N LYS A 82 12.73 -19.93 -0.45
CA LYS A 82 12.97 -20.54 -1.76
C LYS A 82 11.77 -21.39 -2.16
N GLN A 83 11.23 -21.18 -3.35
CA GLN A 83 10.18 -22.01 -3.93
C GLN A 83 10.71 -22.68 -5.20
N ARG A 84 10.75 -24.02 -5.22
CA ARG A 84 11.27 -24.76 -6.39
C ARG A 84 10.46 -24.39 -7.64
N GLY A 85 11.18 -24.01 -8.70
CA GLY A 85 10.57 -23.62 -9.99
C GLY A 85 9.93 -22.23 -10.03
N SER A 86 10.06 -21.39 -8.99
CA SER A 86 9.66 -19.98 -9.06
C SER A 86 10.77 -19.14 -9.70
N ALA A 87 10.40 -18.29 -10.66
CA ALA A 87 11.33 -17.34 -11.28
C ALA A 87 11.68 -16.17 -10.35
N GLU A 88 10.89 -15.98 -9.29
CA GLU A 88 10.93 -14.84 -8.39
C GLU A 88 11.64 -15.16 -7.06
N SER A 89 11.82 -16.45 -6.73
CA SER A 89 12.58 -16.87 -5.55
C SER A 89 14.05 -17.13 -5.87
N ASN A 90 14.92 -16.96 -4.88
CA ASN A 90 16.34 -17.32 -5.02
C ASN A 90 16.52 -18.80 -5.38
N ARG A 91 17.39 -19.06 -6.37
CA ARG A 91 17.72 -20.41 -6.84
C ARG A 91 18.25 -21.30 -5.72
N TYR A 92 17.99 -22.59 -5.83
CA TYR A 92 18.63 -23.58 -4.95
C TYR A 92 20.13 -23.69 -5.29
N ASP A 93 20.96 -24.12 -4.34
CA ASP A 93 22.42 -24.08 -4.52
C ASP A 93 22.91 -25.02 -5.63
N ASP A 94 22.16 -26.09 -5.90
CA ASP A 94 22.33 -27.02 -7.02
C ASP A 94 21.92 -26.42 -8.39
N GLU A 95 21.23 -25.29 -8.39
CA GLU A 95 20.83 -24.55 -9.60
C GLU A 95 21.75 -23.35 -9.91
N LYS A 96 22.69 -23.00 -9.02
CA LYS A 96 23.62 -21.86 -9.20
C LYS A 96 24.82 -22.26 -10.08
N ASP A 97 25.04 -21.50 -11.15
CA ASP A 97 26.21 -21.70 -12.02
C ASP A 97 27.51 -21.15 -11.37
N GLU A 98 28.68 -21.58 -11.86
CA GLU A 98 30.00 -21.23 -11.30
C GLU A 98 30.24 -19.71 -11.25
N THR A 99 29.74 -18.98 -12.25
CA THR A 99 29.83 -17.51 -12.36
C THR A 99 29.10 -16.78 -11.23
N GLN A 100 27.96 -17.32 -10.78
CA GLN A 100 27.15 -16.75 -9.68
C GLN A 100 27.82 -16.98 -8.32
N ARG A 101 28.48 -18.14 -8.14
CA ARG A 101 29.27 -18.44 -6.93
C ARG A 101 30.47 -17.51 -6.75
N GLN A 102 31.12 -17.09 -7.84
CA GLN A 102 32.24 -16.15 -7.80
C GLN A 102 31.81 -14.72 -7.45
N GLN A 103 30.63 -14.28 -7.90
CA GLN A 103 30.06 -12.96 -7.56
C GLN A 103 29.71 -12.84 -6.06
N ASP A 104 29.13 -13.90 -5.46
CA ASP A 104 28.81 -13.97 -4.03
C ASP A 104 30.07 -13.82 -3.13
N GLU A 105 31.21 -14.37 -3.56
CA GLU A 105 32.50 -14.24 -2.85
C GLU A 105 33.11 -12.83 -2.98
N GLN A 106 32.98 -12.22 -4.16
CA GLN A 106 33.46 -10.85 -4.42
C GLN A 106 32.64 -9.79 -3.64
N GLU A 107 31.34 -10.05 -3.43
CA GLU A 107 30.46 -9.26 -2.57
C GLU A 107 30.92 -9.18 -1.11
N LYS A 108 31.83 -10.01 -0.61
CA LYS A 108 32.25 -9.95 0.80
C LYS A 108 33.25 -8.81 1.14
N ARG A 109 33.86 -8.12 0.16
CA ARG A 109 35.09 -7.31 0.41
C ARG A 109 35.06 -5.76 0.36
N ALA A 110 33.99 -5.05 0.02
CA ALA A 110 34.04 -3.57 -0.15
C ALA A 110 33.01 -2.77 0.70
N ALA A 111 33.43 -2.01 1.72
CA ALA A 111 32.60 -1.04 2.49
C ALA A 111 31.15 -1.47 2.82
N ALA A 112 30.98 -2.23 3.90
CA ALA A 112 29.72 -2.88 4.31
C ALA A 112 28.51 -1.92 4.44
N VAL A 113 28.71 -0.66 4.81
CA VAL A 113 27.60 0.28 5.08
C VAL A 113 26.98 0.85 3.81
N ALA A 114 27.78 1.31 2.85
CA ALA A 114 27.24 1.85 1.59
C ALA A 114 26.47 0.78 0.79
N ARG A 115 26.98 -0.46 0.81
CA ARG A 115 26.31 -1.59 0.18
C ARG A 115 25.05 -2.03 0.92
N PHE A 116 24.99 -1.90 2.25
CA PHE A 116 23.77 -2.16 3.00
C PHE A 116 22.63 -1.25 2.54
N TRP A 117 22.86 0.07 2.47
CA TRP A 117 21.85 1.01 2.00
C TRP A 117 21.47 0.77 0.54
N GLN A 118 22.44 0.49 -0.32
CA GLN A 118 22.15 0.21 -1.73
C GLN A 118 21.29 -1.06 -1.90
N ARG A 119 21.63 -2.16 -1.20
CA ARG A 119 20.90 -3.44 -1.26
C ARG A 119 19.51 -3.38 -0.63
N ASN A 120 19.38 -2.68 0.50
CA ASN A 120 18.12 -2.63 1.25
C ASN A 120 17.28 -1.39 0.92
N SER A 121 17.72 -0.54 0.00
CA SER A 121 17.03 0.72 -0.36
C SER A 121 15.58 0.50 -0.75
N LEU A 122 15.27 -0.51 -1.57
CA LEU A 122 13.91 -0.83 -1.98
C LEU A 122 13.06 -1.29 -0.79
N THR A 123 13.56 -2.23 0.02
CA THR A 123 12.87 -2.69 1.22
C THR A 123 12.60 -1.55 2.21
N LEU A 124 13.60 -0.70 2.46
CA LEU A 124 13.47 0.46 3.35
C LEU A 124 12.50 1.49 2.79
N ALA A 125 12.49 1.72 1.47
CA ALA A 125 11.53 2.59 0.83
C ALA A 125 10.10 2.06 0.97
N LEU A 126 9.88 0.76 0.72
CA LEU A 126 8.56 0.13 0.86
C LEU A 126 8.08 0.11 2.31
N LEU A 127 8.94 -0.20 3.28
CA LEU A 127 8.61 -0.12 4.70
C LEU A 127 8.32 1.31 5.15
N GLY A 128 9.06 2.29 4.61
CA GLY A 128 8.80 3.71 4.85
C GLY A 128 7.45 4.15 4.29
N LEU A 129 7.13 3.75 3.06
CA LEU A 129 5.84 4.02 2.43
C LEU A 129 4.69 3.35 3.19
N PHE A 130 4.85 2.09 3.60
CA PHE A 130 3.90 1.38 4.47
C PHE A 130 3.70 2.10 5.81
N ALA A 131 4.77 2.54 6.47
CA ALA A 131 4.65 3.27 7.73
C ALA A 131 3.92 4.60 7.55
N ILE A 132 4.21 5.33 6.46
CA ILE A 132 3.54 6.59 6.13
C ILE A 132 2.06 6.34 5.83
N SER A 133 1.71 5.34 5.03
CA SER A 133 0.32 5.03 4.70
C SER A 133 -0.44 4.55 5.93
N MET A 134 0.13 3.68 6.77
CA MET A 134 -0.45 3.28 8.06
C MET A 134 -0.75 4.49 8.95
N MET A 135 0.19 5.44 9.06
CA MET A 135 -0.03 6.66 9.86
C MET A 135 -1.10 7.57 9.26
N LEU A 136 -1.15 7.68 7.92
CA LEU A 136 -2.18 8.44 7.23
C LEU A 136 -3.54 7.79 7.39
N HIS A 137 -3.64 6.47 7.22
CA HIS A 137 -4.86 5.71 7.39
C HIS A 137 -5.38 5.89 8.81
N LEU A 138 -4.60 5.52 9.83
CA LEU A 138 -4.97 5.68 11.23
C LEU A 138 -5.44 7.11 11.57
N ARG A 139 -4.67 8.12 11.15
CA ARG A 139 -5.01 9.52 11.45
C ARG A 139 -6.32 9.92 10.79
N ASN A 140 -6.51 9.58 9.51
CA ASN A 140 -7.68 9.99 8.77
C ASN A 140 -8.92 9.21 9.20
N SER A 141 -8.83 7.90 9.46
CA SER A 141 -9.95 7.11 10.01
C SER A 141 -10.39 7.64 11.36
N TRP A 142 -9.45 7.95 12.26
CA TRP A 142 -9.75 8.55 13.56
C TRP A 142 -10.42 9.93 13.44
N GLN A 143 -9.99 10.75 12.48
CA GLN A 143 -10.60 12.05 12.23
C GLN A 143 -12.01 11.90 11.65
N ASP A 144 -12.21 10.93 10.76
CA ASP A 144 -13.49 10.67 10.12
C ASP A 144 -14.53 10.15 11.12
N ASP A 145 -14.17 9.13 11.90
CA ASP A 145 -15.00 8.57 12.97
C ASP A 145 -15.40 9.67 13.98
N ASN A 146 -14.46 10.53 14.38
CA ASN A 146 -14.78 11.65 15.27
C ASN A 146 -15.75 12.66 14.66
N LEU A 147 -15.61 12.99 13.37
CA LEU A 147 -16.54 13.88 12.69
C LEU A 147 -17.94 13.28 12.67
N GLU A 148 -18.04 11.98 12.42
CA GLU A 148 -19.32 11.27 12.43
C GLU A 148 -19.94 11.21 13.83
N ARG A 149 -19.15 10.89 14.87
CA ARG A 149 -19.59 10.90 16.28
C ARG A 149 -20.14 12.27 16.67
N LEU A 150 -19.40 13.33 16.38
CA LEU A 150 -19.83 14.70 16.66
C LEU A 150 -21.11 15.06 15.89
N ALA A 151 -21.25 14.62 14.63
CA ALA A 151 -22.47 14.81 13.84
C ALA A 151 -23.68 14.07 14.44
N ARG A 152 -23.46 12.94 15.12
CA ARG A 152 -24.46 12.16 15.87
C ARG A 152 -24.70 12.69 17.29
N GLY A 153 -24.02 13.75 17.70
CA GLY A 153 -24.12 14.34 19.04
C GLY A 153 -23.40 13.55 20.14
N GLN A 154 -22.47 12.69 19.76
CA GLN A 154 -21.59 11.95 20.67
C GLN A 154 -20.29 12.75 20.92
N ASP A 155 -19.58 12.39 21.98
CA ASP A 155 -18.30 13.02 22.31
C ASP A 155 -17.18 12.50 21.40
N ALA A 156 -16.24 13.38 21.05
CA ALA A 156 -15.05 13.00 20.32
C ALA A 156 -14.17 12.07 21.16
N GLU A 157 -13.70 11.01 20.53
CA GLU A 157 -12.84 10.03 21.14
C GLU A 157 -11.35 10.35 20.92
N SER A 158 -10.52 10.01 21.93
CA SER A 158 -9.07 10.10 21.81
C SER A 158 -8.49 9.05 20.86
N LEU A 159 -7.39 9.37 20.18
CA LEU A 159 -6.67 8.44 19.31
C LEU A 159 -6.32 7.10 20.00
N TRP A 160 -6.05 7.13 21.30
CA TRP A 160 -5.68 5.93 22.07
C TRP A 160 -6.88 5.04 22.45
N ALA A 161 -8.08 5.58 22.40
CA ALA A 161 -9.28 4.77 22.51
C ALA A 161 -9.66 4.21 21.14
N PHE A 162 -9.58 5.03 20.08
CA PHE A 162 -9.77 4.59 18.69
C PHE A 162 -8.85 3.44 18.28
N LEU A 163 -7.57 3.50 18.66
CA LEU A 163 -6.60 2.41 18.40
C LEU A 163 -6.96 1.06 19.04
N ARG A 164 -7.91 1.04 19.98
CA ARG A 164 -8.42 -0.19 20.62
C ARG A 164 -9.77 -0.62 20.05
N GLU A 165 -10.34 0.13 19.10
CA GLU A 165 -11.58 -0.22 18.44
C GLU A 165 -11.36 -1.39 17.47
N PRO A 166 -12.15 -2.47 17.59
CA PRO A 166 -12.04 -3.63 16.72
C PRO A 166 -12.27 -3.32 15.24
N GLU A 167 -13.14 -2.36 14.93
CA GLU A 167 -13.57 -2.01 13.58
C GLU A 167 -12.38 -1.56 12.71
N PHE A 168 -11.55 -0.64 13.21
CA PHE A 168 -10.36 -0.18 12.52
C PHE A 168 -9.41 -1.34 12.15
N TRP A 169 -9.13 -2.23 13.11
CA TRP A 169 -8.25 -3.36 12.87
C TRP A 169 -8.88 -4.42 11.97
N PHE A 170 -10.20 -4.61 12.05
CA PHE A 170 -10.93 -5.54 11.20
C PHE A 170 -10.82 -5.13 9.74
N GLU A 171 -11.03 -3.85 9.42
CA GLU A 171 -10.90 -3.30 8.07
C GLU A 171 -9.46 -3.46 7.54
N SER A 172 -8.46 -3.00 8.30
CA SER A 172 -7.04 -3.18 7.95
C SER A 172 -6.69 -4.66 7.70
N PHE A 173 -7.09 -5.57 8.59
CA PHE A 173 -6.77 -6.99 8.45
C PHE A 173 -7.50 -7.66 7.29
N GLN A 174 -8.74 -7.25 6.99
CA GLN A 174 -9.44 -7.74 5.79
C GLN A 174 -8.72 -7.31 4.52
N ASN A 175 -8.32 -6.04 4.44
CA ASN A 175 -7.64 -5.52 3.26
C ASN A 175 -6.26 -6.18 3.06
N TRP A 176 -5.50 -6.39 4.13
CA TRP A 176 -4.24 -7.15 4.02
C TRP A 176 -4.51 -8.59 3.58
N GLN A 177 -5.55 -9.22 4.12
CA GLN A 177 -5.89 -10.60 3.78
C GLN A 177 -6.27 -10.74 2.29
N SER A 178 -6.94 -9.76 1.67
CA SER A 178 -7.22 -9.82 0.23
C SER A 178 -5.95 -9.73 -0.61
N GLU A 179 -4.99 -8.90 -0.20
CA GLU A 179 -3.73 -8.77 -0.94
C GLU A 179 -2.85 -10.02 -0.85
N PHE A 180 -2.85 -10.71 0.29
CA PHE A 180 -2.05 -11.93 0.45
C PHE A 180 -2.75 -13.21 -0.05
N TRP A 181 -3.94 -13.12 -0.63
CA TRP A 181 -4.61 -14.27 -1.20
C TRP A 181 -4.15 -14.48 -2.66
N PRO A 182 -3.28 -15.47 -2.95
CA PRO A 182 -3.02 -15.85 -4.32
C PRO A 182 -4.30 -16.45 -4.88
N SER A 183 -5.02 -15.71 -5.72
CA SER A 183 -5.96 -16.37 -6.64
C SER A 183 -5.13 -17.34 -7.47
N ARG A 184 -5.33 -18.64 -7.24
CA ARG A 184 -4.70 -19.69 -8.05
C ARG A 184 -5.19 -19.51 -9.50
N SER A 185 -4.46 -18.77 -10.31
CA SER A 185 -4.31 -19.12 -11.71
C SER A 185 -3.11 -20.06 -11.78
N SER A 186 -3.45 -21.34 -11.65
CA SER A 186 -2.69 -22.39 -12.32
C SER A 186 -2.43 -21.96 -13.76
N TRP A 187 -1.22 -21.50 -14.03
CA TRP A 187 -0.64 -21.49 -15.36
C TRP A 187 -0.58 -22.96 -15.81
N CYS A 188 -1.56 -23.36 -16.61
CA CYS A 188 -1.43 -24.48 -17.53
C CYS A 188 -0.72 -24.00 -18.79
#